data_AF-A0A1I3R989-F1
#
_entry.id   AF-A0A1I3R989-F1
#
_cell.length_a   1.000
_cell.length_b   1.000
_cell.length_c   1.000
_cell.angle_alpha   90.00
_cell.angle_beta   90.00
_cell.angle_gamma   90.00
#
_symmetry.space_group_name_H-M   'P 1'
#
loop_
_entity.id
_entity.type
_entity.pdbx_description
1 polymer ?
#
loop_
_entity_poly.entity_id
_entity_poly.type
_entity_poly.pdbx_seq_one_letter_code
_entity_poly.pdbx_strand_id
1 'polypeptide(L)'
;MNHKKVKVYANQKGLKVIVNHQMRNQNDKQMIESDETVETSLSSELKQIWQNLFQPRLGQEQQGIGWNSPRQPFFKHKKVKIPQPVIRLLASISGAVIVGLIMGGALLQLFFSDPSTRLSSIDSHLPKPSPSVSNSSTATESYSLPALHVVMLQAGNFQDKQGAKEKLTAYRTQGIMAVMSERAPYRIFLGVGFSNDEALKLSTMYGKKEVDVYLKEWKVGGEVFSEPQAKKWIQTELVSALKAGNQLVKQLGNISVQKMKPHLKQEDVFALNTETFAEYQKWVTQVQLLESKVPPAAKEALSEMIRGLDQAIQSGGAAEKNLSQALLWQIQEGLVRYIIGYDRLIHVLKSSGIQ
;
A
#
# COMPACT_ATOMS: atom_id res chain seq x y z
N MET A 1 49.57 6.94 -37.80
CA MET A 1 48.95 8.17 -38.34
C MET A 1 48.20 7.80 -39.61
N ASN A 2 46.87 7.92 -39.62
CA ASN A 2 46.08 7.80 -40.85
C ASN A 2 44.86 8.71 -40.72
N HIS A 3 44.90 9.85 -41.40
CA HIS A 3 43.89 10.91 -41.28
C HIS A 3 42.66 10.57 -42.11
N LYS A 4 41.54 10.20 -41.45
CA LYS A 4 40.23 10.12 -42.11
C LYS A 4 39.67 11.53 -42.28
N LYS A 5 39.47 11.93 -43.55
CA LYS A 5 38.85 13.20 -43.93
C LYS A 5 37.33 13.09 -43.82
N VAL A 6 36.73 13.88 -42.95
CA VAL A 6 35.28 14.10 -42.90
C VAL A 6 35.01 15.45 -43.57
N LYS A 7 34.16 15.47 -44.61
CA LYS A 7 33.67 16.71 -45.20
C LYS A 7 32.33 17.07 -44.56
N VAL A 8 32.25 18.25 -43.96
CA VAL A 8 31.06 18.82 -43.35
C VAL A 8 30.59 19.97 -44.24
N TYR A 9 29.30 20.00 -44.59
CA TYR A 9 28.67 21.16 -45.24
C TYR A 9 27.61 21.74 -44.31
N ALA A 10 27.59 23.06 -44.18
CA ALA A 10 26.59 23.79 -43.43
C ALA A 10 25.33 24.02 -44.30
N ASN A 11 24.17 23.57 -43.82
CA ASN A 11 22.87 23.91 -44.38
C ASN A 11 21.96 24.40 -43.25
N GLN A 12 21.24 25.50 -43.45
CA GLN A 12 20.53 26.29 -42.44
C GLN A 12 19.28 25.64 -41.82
N LYS A 13 19.06 24.33 -41.97
CA LYS A 13 17.96 23.62 -41.29
C LYS A 13 18.36 22.18 -40.93
N GLY A 14 19.03 22.02 -39.78
CA GLY A 14 19.13 20.77 -39.02
C GLY A 14 20.08 19.68 -39.54
N LEU A 15 20.94 19.16 -38.66
CA LEU A 15 21.90 18.08 -38.94
C LEU A 15 21.19 16.74 -39.19
N LYS A 16 21.45 16.13 -40.35
CA LYS A 16 21.07 14.74 -40.65
C LYS A 16 22.33 13.94 -40.98
N VAL A 17 22.75 13.07 -40.08
CA VAL A 17 23.87 12.15 -40.30
C VAL A 17 23.31 10.91 -40.98
N ILE A 18 23.71 10.66 -42.23
CA ILE A 18 23.37 9.45 -42.98
C ILE A 18 24.61 8.57 -42.97
N VAL A 19 24.57 7.45 -42.25
CA VAL A 19 25.62 6.42 -42.32
C VAL A 19 25.18 5.38 -43.35
N ASN A 20 25.98 5.25 -44.41
CA ASN A 20 25.74 4.34 -45.51
C ASN A 20 26.37 2.98 -45.16
N HIS A 21 25.59 1.89 -45.18
CA HIS A 21 26.10 0.52 -45.01
C HIS A 21 25.66 -0.31 -46.22
N GLN A 22 26.60 -0.58 -47.13
CA GLN A 22 26.44 -1.62 -48.14
C GLN A 22 27.47 -2.74 -47.92
N MET A 23 26.91 -3.93 -47.66
CA MET A 23 27.27 -5.29 -48.09
C MET A 23 28.75 -5.70 -48.20
N ARG A 24 29.11 -6.80 -47.49
CA ARG A 24 30.04 -7.80 -48.02
C ARG A 24 29.89 -9.20 -47.37
N ASN A 25 29.57 -10.16 -48.24
CA ASN A 25 29.83 -11.61 -48.32
C ASN A 25 29.53 -12.62 -47.20
N GLN A 26 28.95 -13.72 -47.70
CA GLN A 26 28.77 -15.05 -47.13
C GLN A 26 30.08 -15.86 -46.96
N ASN A 27 29.95 -16.92 -46.15
CA ASN A 27 30.77 -18.13 -45.96
C ASN A 27 32.02 -17.98 -45.08
N ASP A 28 31.92 -18.39 -43.81
CA ASP A 28 32.43 -19.71 -43.38
C ASP A 28 32.19 -19.97 -41.88
N LYS A 29 32.02 -21.28 -41.58
CA LYS A 29 32.17 -21.98 -40.29
C LYS A 29 31.01 -22.04 -39.28
N GLN A 30 30.62 -23.29 -39.10
CA GLN A 30 29.78 -23.87 -38.07
C GLN A 30 30.40 -23.82 -36.67
N MET A 31 29.48 -24.03 -35.71
CA MET A 31 29.61 -24.55 -34.34
C MET A 31 29.65 -23.52 -33.20
N ILE A 32 28.71 -23.79 -32.28
CA ILE A 32 28.49 -23.23 -30.94
C ILE A 32 27.59 -21.98 -30.92
N GLU A 33 26.28 -22.18 -30.74
CA GLU A 33 25.43 -21.30 -29.91
C GLU A 33 24.04 -21.96 -29.79
N SER A 34 23.73 -22.54 -28.62
CA SER A 34 22.37 -22.93 -28.27
C SER A 34 22.15 -22.55 -26.81
N ASP A 35 21.68 -21.31 -26.56
CA ASP A 35 20.75 -21.03 -25.45
C ASP A 35 20.16 -19.60 -25.36
N GLU A 36 20.42 -18.67 -26.30
CA GLU A 36 20.03 -17.26 -26.07
C GLU A 36 18.79 -16.74 -26.84
N THR A 37 17.96 -17.63 -27.40
CA THR A 37 16.84 -17.22 -28.28
C THR A 37 15.43 -17.37 -27.68
N VAL A 38 15.29 -17.91 -26.46
CA VAL A 38 13.97 -18.13 -25.84
C VAL A 38 13.54 -16.94 -24.96
N GLU A 39 14.45 -16.23 -24.28
CA GLU A 39 14.05 -15.12 -23.41
C GLU A 39 13.65 -13.84 -24.18
N THR A 40 14.27 -13.59 -25.34
CA THR A 40 13.99 -12.39 -26.13
C THR A 40 12.63 -12.45 -26.82
N SER A 41 12.19 -13.63 -27.26
CA SER A 41 10.87 -13.81 -27.89
C SER A 41 9.72 -13.64 -26.88
N LEU A 42 9.85 -14.23 -25.69
CA LEU A 42 8.85 -14.10 -24.61
C LEU A 42 8.68 -12.66 -24.14
N SER A 43 9.77 -11.89 -24.03
CA SER A 43 9.68 -10.47 -23.64
C SER A 43 9.00 -9.58 -24.70
N SER A 44 9.09 -9.98 -25.98
CA SER A 44 8.49 -9.24 -27.10
C SER A 44 6.98 -9.51 -27.23
N GLU A 45 6.56 -10.77 -27.05
CA GLU A 45 5.14 -11.14 -27.02
C GLU A 45 4.42 -10.56 -25.80
N LEU A 46 5.09 -10.56 -24.63
CA LEU A 46 4.53 -9.95 -23.42
C LEU A 46 4.39 -8.42 -23.56
N LYS A 47 5.31 -7.73 -24.26
CA LYS A 47 5.16 -6.31 -24.59
C LYS A 47 3.97 -6.04 -25.51
N GLN A 48 3.70 -6.92 -26.48
CA GLN A 48 2.54 -6.81 -27.37
C GLN A 48 1.21 -7.06 -26.66
N ILE A 49 1.17 -8.06 -25.77
CA ILE A 49 -0.01 -8.33 -24.93
C ILE A 49 -0.30 -7.13 -24.01
N TRP A 50 0.75 -6.51 -23.44
CA TRP A 50 0.64 -5.28 -22.66
C TRP A 50 0.12 -4.07 -23.46
N GLN A 51 0.54 -3.89 -24.72
CA GLN A 51 0.05 -2.79 -25.57
C GLN A 51 -1.41 -2.96 -25.99
N ASN A 52 -1.88 -4.20 -26.19
CA ASN A 52 -3.25 -4.48 -26.64
C ASN A 52 -4.29 -4.45 -25.51
N LEU A 53 -3.88 -4.68 -24.25
CA LEU A 53 -4.78 -4.64 -23.09
C LEU A 53 -5.10 -3.22 -22.58
N PHE A 54 -4.36 -2.18 -23.03
CA PHE A 54 -4.47 -0.82 -22.49
C PHE A 54 -4.58 0.31 -23.52
N GLN A 55 -5.06 0.05 -24.74
CA GLN A 55 -5.57 1.16 -25.57
C GLN A 55 -6.96 1.60 -25.06
N PRO A 56 -7.16 2.87 -24.68
CA PRO A 56 -8.50 3.39 -24.53
C PRO A 56 -9.16 3.38 -25.91
N ARG A 57 -10.30 2.69 -26.03
CA ARG A 57 -11.18 2.74 -27.20
C ARG A 57 -11.78 4.15 -27.27
N LEU A 58 -11.00 5.12 -27.77
CA LEU A 58 -11.48 6.46 -28.08
C LEU A 58 -12.18 6.39 -29.44
N GLY A 59 -13.51 6.28 -29.38
CA GLY A 59 -14.34 6.29 -30.57
C GLY A 59 -15.79 6.00 -30.25
N GLN A 60 -16.48 6.95 -29.63
CA GLN A 60 -17.77 7.43 -30.12
C GLN A 60 -17.92 8.91 -29.77
N GLU A 61 -17.92 9.74 -30.81
CA GLU A 61 -18.54 11.06 -30.78
C GLU A 61 -19.99 10.92 -30.32
N GLN A 62 -20.44 11.79 -29.40
CA GLN A 62 -21.62 12.59 -29.65
C GLN A 62 -21.72 13.77 -28.68
N GLN A 63 -21.67 14.95 -29.31
CA GLN A 63 -22.39 16.19 -29.02
C GLN A 63 -22.01 16.99 -27.77
N GLY A 64 -21.55 18.21 -28.06
CA GLY A 64 -20.98 19.13 -27.11
C GLY A 64 -22.00 19.81 -26.22
N ILE A 65 -21.56 20.07 -25.00
CA ILE A 65 -22.16 21.08 -24.13
C ILE A 65 -21.03 22.07 -23.84
N GLY A 66 -21.10 23.23 -24.51
CA GLY A 66 -20.17 24.33 -24.31
C GLY A 66 -20.37 24.95 -22.93
N TRP A 67 -19.36 24.85 -22.07
CA TRP A 67 -19.36 25.53 -20.79
C TRP A 67 -18.86 26.96 -20.96
N ASN A 68 -19.80 27.89 -21.16
CA ASN A 68 -19.58 29.32 -20.97
C ASN A 68 -19.33 29.59 -19.48
N SER A 69 -18.27 30.34 -19.18
CA SER A 69 -17.94 30.78 -17.83
C SER A 69 -18.69 32.07 -17.47
N PRO A 70 -19.38 32.13 -16.32
CA PRO A 70 -19.82 33.41 -15.76
C PRO A 70 -18.73 33.98 -14.84
N ARG A 71 -18.39 35.25 -15.08
CA ARG A 71 -17.53 36.08 -14.23
C ARG A 71 -18.31 36.61 -13.00
N GLN A 72 -17.67 36.48 -11.82
CA GLN A 72 -17.67 37.37 -10.62
C GLN A 72 -18.97 37.48 -9.77
N PRO A 73 -18.96 37.99 -8.49
CA PRO A 73 -17.90 38.71 -7.74
C PRO A 73 -17.66 38.30 -6.25
N PHE A 74 -16.68 38.99 -5.65
CA PHE A 74 -16.20 39.01 -4.26
C PHE A 74 -17.22 38.81 -3.13
N PHE A 75 -16.91 37.89 -2.18
CA PHE A 75 -17.58 37.79 -0.88
C PHE A 75 -16.67 38.27 0.26
N LYS A 76 -17.18 39.23 1.05
CA LYS A 76 -16.56 39.74 2.28
C LYS A 76 -16.80 38.76 3.44
N HIS A 77 -15.77 38.45 4.22
CA HIS A 77 -15.88 37.65 5.44
C HIS A 77 -16.62 38.40 6.57
N LYS A 78 -17.69 37.80 7.11
CA LYS A 78 -18.39 38.27 8.32
C LYS A 78 -17.89 37.47 9.52
N LYS A 79 -17.41 38.16 10.57
CA LYS A 79 -17.01 37.54 11.85
C LYS A 79 -18.26 37.14 12.65
N VAL A 80 -18.38 35.86 12.98
CA VAL A 80 -19.48 35.31 13.81
C VAL A 80 -19.11 35.47 15.29
N LYS A 81 -19.95 36.16 16.06
CA LYS A 81 -19.87 36.23 17.54
C LYS A 81 -20.76 35.13 18.12
N ILE A 82 -20.18 34.23 18.93
CA ILE A 82 -20.89 33.14 19.60
C ILE A 82 -21.55 33.69 20.88
N PRO A 83 -22.84 33.41 21.14
CA PRO A 83 -23.56 33.95 22.29
C PRO A 83 -23.20 33.23 23.60
N GLN A 84 -23.19 34.01 24.69
CA GLN A 84 -22.77 33.65 26.05
C GLN A 84 -23.50 32.47 26.77
N PRO A 85 -24.76 32.06 26.45
CA PRO A 85 -25.39 30.98 27.23
C PRO A 85 -24.81 29.58 26.94
N VAL A 86 -24.11 29.39 25.82
CA VAL A 86 -23.48 28.09 25.47
C VAL A 86 -22.29 27.76 26.37
N ILE A 87 -21.54 28.78 26.81
CA ILE A 87 -20.40 28.61 27.73
C ILE A 87 -20.88 28.12 29.12
N ARG A 88 -22.09 28.49 29.53
CA ARG A 88 -22.67 28.05 30.81
C ARG A 88 -23.16 26.61 30.80
N LEU A 89 -23.53 26.07 29.63
CA LEU A 89 -23.90 24.66 29.49
C LEU A 89 -22.68 23.74 29.52
N LEU A 90 -21.55 24.17 28.94
CA LEU A 90 -20.28 23.43 28.95
C LEU A 90 -19.64 23.36 30.36
N ALA A 91 -19.84 24.37 31.20
CA ALA A 91 -19.32 24.40 32.56
C ALA A 91 -19.98 23.36 33.50
N SER A 92 -21.20 22.90 33.22
CA SER A 92 -21.89 21.88 34.05
C SER A 92 -21.48 20.46 33.67
N ILE A 93 -21.09 20.22 32.42
CA ILE A 93 -20.77 18.88 31.91
C ILE A 93 -19.41 18.40 32.47
N SER A 94 -18.48 19.32 32.76
CA SER A 94 -17.18 18.96 33.34
C SER A 94 -17.26 18.41 34.76
N GLY A 95 -18.23 18.85 35.58
CA GLY A 95 -18.38 18.41 36.97
C GLY A 95 -18.78 16.94 37.10
N ALA A 96 -19.69 16.45 36.25
CA ALA A 96 -20.17 15.07 36.29
C ALA A 96 -19.09 14.04 35.89
N VAL A 97 -18.18 14.43 34.99
CA VAL A 97 -17.06 13.57 34.55
C VAL A 97 -16.08 13.29 35.69
N ILE A 98 -15.84 14.29 36.55
CA ILE A 98 -14.94 14.15 37.70
C ILE A 98 -15.51 13.18 38.73
N VAL A 99 -16.81 13.28 39.03
CA VAL A 99 -17.48 12.38 39.99
C VAL A 99 -17.52 10.93 39.45
N GLY A 100 -17.78 10.75 38.16
CA GLY A 100 -17.76 9.42 37.52
C GLY A 100 -16.40 8.73 37.56
N LEU A 101 -15.30 9.49 37.39
CA LEU A 101 -13.94 8.94 37.46
C LEU A 101 -13.57 8.49 38.89
N ILE A 102 -14.00 9.24 39.91
CA ILE A 102 -13.74 8.88 41.32
C ILE A 102 -14.50 7.60 41.68
N MET A 103 -15.79 7.52 41.31
CA MET A 103 -16.63 6.35 41.59
C MET A 103 -16.16 5.10 40.82
N GLY A 104 -15.79 5.26 39.55
CA GLY A 104 -15.28 4.16 38.71
C GLY A 104 -13.93 3.61 39.20
N GLY A 105 -13.05 4.47 39.72
CA GLY A 105 -11.77 4.05 40.30
C GLY A 105 -11.93 3.17 41.55
N ALA A 106 -12.91 3.46 42.41
CA ALA A 106 -13.17 2.67 43.61
C ALA A 106 -13.66 1.25 43.29
N LEU A 107 -14.50 1.09 42.26
CA LEU A 107 -14.96 -0.23 41.81
C LEU A 107 -13.83 -1.06 41.21
N LEU A 108 -12.92 -0.44 40.45
CA LEU A 108 -11.77 -1.15 39.91
C LEU A 108 -10.87 -1.70 41.02
N GLN A 109 -10.63 -0.92 42.08
CA GLN A 109 -9.83 -1.39 43.21
C GLN A 109 -10.50 -2.53 43.98
N LEU A 110 -11.83 -2.58 44.01
CA LEU A 110 -12.58 -3.66 44.66
C LEU A 110 -12.50 -4.99 43.88
N PHE A 111 -12.46 -4.93 42.54
CA PHE A 111 -12.35 -6.12 41.69
C PHE A 111 -10.92 -6.61 41.46
N PHE A 112 -9.91 -5.76 41.66
CA PHE A 112 -8.49 -6.12 41.49
C PHE A 112 -7.71 -6.26 42.80
N SER A 113 -8.39 -6.22 43.96
CA SER A 113 -7.78 -6.57 45.24
C SER A 113 -7.94 -8.08 45.51
N ASP A 114 -7.12 -8.90 44.85
CA ASP A 114 -7.03 -10.33 45.16
C ASP A 114 -6.23 -10.57 46.45
N PRO A 115 -6.74 -11.37 47.41
CA PRO A 115 -5.94 -11.96 48.47
C PRO A 115 -5.20 -13.19 47.92
N SER A 116 -3.90 -13.04 47.66
CA SER A 116 -2.99 -14.16 47.49
C SER A 116 -3.04 -15.08 48.73
N THR A 117 -3.48 -16.33 48.59
CA THR A 117 -2.79 -17.56 49.06
C THR A 117 -3.73 -18.77 49.20
N ARG A 118 -3.18 -19.94 48.81
CA ARG A 118 -3.59 -21.35 49.04
C ARG A 118 -4.27 -22.03 47.85
N LEU A 119 -3.48 -22.84 47.14
CA LEU A 119 -3.61 -24.31 47.04
C LEU A 119 -2.51 -24.85 46.10
N SER A 120 -1.31 -24.98 46.66
CA SER A 120 -0.32 -25.95 46.18
C SER A 120 -0.50 -27.25 46.96
N SER A 121 -0.26 -28.37 46.30
CA SER A 121 -0.05 -29.70 46.89
C SER A 121 -1.30 -30.39 47.44
N ILE A 122 -1.85 -31.31 46.65
CA ILE A 122 -2.23 -32.70 46.98
C ILE A 122 -2.75 -33.27 45.65
N ASP A 123 -1.90 -33.95 44.88
CA ASP A 123 -2.29 -35.16 44.13
C ASP A 123 -1.04 -35.74 43.45
N SER A 124 -0.34 -36.62 44.15
CA SER A 124 0.90 -37.24 43.65
C SER A 124 1.02 -38.71 44.05
N HIS A 125 -0.07 -39.49 44.09
CA HIS A 125 0.03 -40.91 44.47
C HIS A 125 -1.01 -41.86 43.83
N LEU A 126 -1.21 -41.86 42.51
CA LEU A 126 -1.89 -42.99 41.84
C LEU A 126 -1.12 -43.50 40.61
N PRO A 127 -0.88 -44.83 40.50
CA PRO A 127 -0.22 -45.43 39.34
C PRO A 127 -1.20 -45.73 38.18
N LYS A 128 -0.66 -45.58 36.96
CA LYS A 128 -1.27 -45.88 35.64
C LYS A 128 -1.88 -47.29 35.52
N PRO A 129 -2.86 -47.41 34.60
CA PRO A 129 -2.82 -48.51 33.62
C PRO A 129 -2.99 -48.03 32.15
N SER A 130 -2.06 -48.52 31.31
CA SER A 130 -2.05 -48.98 29.89
C SER A 130 -3.08 -48.52 28.82
N PRO A 131 -2.79 -48.76 27.53
CA PRO A 131 -2.72 -47.78 26.46
C PRO A 131 -4.08 -47.51 25.82
N SER A 132 -4.60 -46.28 25.97
CA SER A 132 -5.70 -45.81 25.14
C SER A 132 -5.15 -45.43 23.77
N VAL A 133 -5.47 -46.26 22.78
CA VAL A 133 -5.94 -45.89 21.45
C VAL A 133 -5.52 -44.47 21.03
N SER A 134 -4.60 -44.37 20.07
CA SER A 134 -4.43 -43.17 19.27
C SER A 134 -5.75 -42.86 18.57
N ASN A 135 -6.62 -42.13 19.26
CA ASN A 135 -7.53 -41.23 18.58
C ASN A 135 -6.63 -40.28 17.81
N SER A 136 -6.58 -40.48 16.50
CA SER A 136 -6.19 -39.46 15.55
C SER A 136 -7.06 -38.24 15.83
N SER A 137 -6.60 -37.39 16.75
CA SER A 137 -6.99 -36.00 16.80
C SER A 137 -6.79 -35.49 15.39
N THR A 138 -7.89 -35.26 14.69
CA THR A 138 -7.90 -34.58 13.41
C THR A 138 -7.09 -33.32 13.61
N ALA A 139 -5.84 -33.33 13.13
CA ALA A 139 -4.93 -32.23 13.33
C ALA A 139 -5.61 -31.03 12.70
N THR A 140 -6.09 -30.10 13.52
CA THR A 140 -6.67 -28.86 13.02
C THR A 140 -5.51 -28.11 12.40
N GLU A 141 -5.41 -28.15 11.07
CA GLU A 141 -4.33 -27.48 10.36
C GLU A 141 -4.49 -25.96 10.58
N SER A 142 -3.52 -25.38 11.28
CA SER A 142 -3.47 -23.94 11.51
C SER A 142 -2.49 -23.29 10.55
N TYR A 143 -2.85 -22.13 10.03
CA TYR A 143 -1.95 -21.32 9.19
C TYR A 143 -1.91 -19.88 9.67
N SER A 144 -0.82 -19.18 9.36
CA SER A 144 -0.68 -17.76 9.69
C SER A 144 -0.37 -16.95 8.45
N LEU A 145 -1.11 -15.87 8.24
CA LEU A 145 -0.79 -14.89 7.21
C LEU A 145 0.42 -14.05 7.64
N PRO A 146 1.32 -13.65 6.73
CA PRO A 146 2.53 -12.93 7.10
C PRO A 146 2.22 -11.56 7.73
N ALA A 147 2.77 -11.30 8.91
CA ALA A 147 2.60 -10.02 9.59
C ALA A 147 3.34 -8.88 8.86
N LEU A 148 2.64 -7.76 8.67
CA LEU A 148 3.18 -6.50 8.17
C LEU A 148 3.03 -5.45 9.27
N HIS A 149 4.15 -5.07 9.87
CA HIS A 149 4.21 -4.01 10.88
C HIS A 149 4.48 -2.67 10.20
N VAL A 150 3.63 -1.69 10.47
CA VAL A 150 3.68 -0.36 9.87
C VAL A 150 3.31 0.71 10.89
N VAL A 151 3.70 1.95 10.61
CA VAL A 151 3.25 3.14 11.32
C VAL A 151 2.53 4.03 10.31
N MET A 152 1.20 4.05 10.38
CA MET A 152 0.36 4.82 9.47
C MET A 152 0.25 6.27 9.91
N LEU A 153 0.29 7.17 8.93
CA LEU A 153 0.03 8.59 9.14
C LEU A 153 -1.47 8.86 8.97
N GLN A 154 -2.20 9.01 10.08
CA GLN A 154 -3.65 9.20 10.07
C GLN A 154 -4.02 10.67 10.27
N ALA A 155 -4.79 11.25 9.34
CA ALA A 155 -5.22 12.65 9.38
C ALA A 155 -6.72 12.84 9.70
N GLY A 156 -7.46 11.75 9.88
CA GLY A 156 -8.87 11.83 10.26
C GLY A 156 -9.47 10.48 10.64
N ASN A 157 -10.52 10.54 11.45
CA ASN A 157 -11.30 9.39 11.90
C ASN A 157 -12.78 9.79 11.94
N PHE A 158 -13.59 9.18 11.09
CA PHE A 158 -14.98 9.57 10.86
C PHE A 158 -15.90 8.37 11.07
N GLN A 159 -17.05 8.57 11.72
CA GLN A 159 -18.06 7.52 11.82
C GLN A 159 -18.91 7.43 10.55
N ASP A 160 -19.12 8.56 9.90
CA ASP A 160 -19.88 8.67 8.66
C ASP A 160 -18.97 8.66 7.42
N LYS A 161 -19.41 7.95 6.37
CA LYS A 161 -18.67 7.78 5.13
C LYS A 161 -18.65 9.08 4.31
N GLN A 162 -19.73 9.85 4.35
CA GLN A 162 -19.86 11.07 3.54
C GLN A 162 -18.89 12.14 4.04
N GLY A 163 -18.83 12.39 5.35
CA GLY A 163 -17.87 13.31 5.96
C GLY A 163 -16.40 12.91 5.70
N ALA A 164 -16.10 11.60 5.72
CA ALA A 164 -14.78 11.10 5.37
C ALA A 164 -14.41 11.37 3.91
N LYS A 165 -15.35 11.16 2.98
CA LYS A 165 -15.15 11.44 1.55
C LYS A 165 -14.97 12.94 1.26
N GLU A 166 -15.73 13.79 1.93
CA GLU A 166 -15.59 15.25 1.78
C GLU A 166 -14.20 15.71 2.22
N LYS A 167 -13.71 15.21 3.37
CA LYS A 167 -12.36 15.52 3.85
C LYS A 167 -11.27 14.94 2.93
N LEU A 168 -11.46 13.71 2.43
CA LEU A 168 -10.57 13.09 1.45
C LEU A 168 -10.44 13.95 0.18
N THR A 169 -11.57 14.42 -0.36
CA THR A 169 -11.60 15.30 -1.53
C THR A 169 -10.92 16.62 -1.25
N ALA A 170 -11.18 17.23 -0.08
CA ALA A 170 -10.53 18.48 0.31
C ALA A 170 -8.99 18.37 0.35
N TYR A 171 -8.46 17.27 0.91
CA TYR A 171 -7.02 17.01 0.87
C TYR A 171 -6.51 16.88 -0.57
N ARG A 172 -7.19 16.10 -1.42
CA ARG A 172 -6.77 15.94 -2.82
C ARG A 172 -6.79 17.23 -3.62
N THR A 173 -7.79 18.09 -3.42
CA THR A 173 -7.85 19.42 -4.04
C THR A 173 -6.69 20.32 -3.60
N GLN A 174 -6.19 20.13 -2.38
CA GLN A 174 -5.00 20.83 -1.86
C GLN A 174 -3.67 20.19 -2.31
N GLY A 175 -3.71 19.18 -3.19
CA GLY A 175 -2.52 18.44 -3.62
C GLY A 175 -1.93 17.53 -2.52
N ILE A 176 -2.71 17.20 -1.50
CA ILE A 176 -2.34 16.26 -0.45
C ILE A 176 -2.82 14.86 -0.86
N MET A 177 -1.88 13.93 -0.98
CA MET A 177 -2.21 12.51 -1.17
C MET A 177 -2.89 11.99 0.09
N ALA A 178 -4.02 11.31 -0.10
CA ALA A 178 -4.84 10.79 0.99
C ALA A 178 -5.59 9.55 0.51
N VAL A 179 -5.72 8.56 1.39
CA VAL A 179 -6.44 7.30 1.15
C VAL A 179 -7.40 7.07 2.31
N MET A 180 -8.63 6.68 2.02
CA MET A 180 -9.65 6.43 3.03
C MET A 180 -9.83 4.91 3.24
N SER A 181 -9.97 4.47 4.49
CA SER A 181 -10.37 3.09 4.77
C SER A 181 -11.81 2.82 4.31
N GLU A 182 -12.13 1.56 4.00
CA GLU A 182 -13.44 1.23 3.45
C GLU A 182 -14.55 1.04 4.50
N ARG A 183 -14.17 0.86 5.76
CA ARG A 183 -15.08 0.51 6.86
C ARG A 183 -15.04 1.53 7.98
N ALA A 184 -16.15 1.60 8.72
CA ALA A 184 -16.28 2.43 9.90
C ALA A 184 -15.39 1.90 11.06
N PRO A 185 -14.78 2.79 11.86
CA PRO A 185 -14.69 4.22 11.57
C PRO A 185 -13.75 4.46 10.37
N TYR A 186 -14.21 5.30 9.43
CA TYR A 186 -13.55 5.67 8.19
C TYR A 186 -12.36 6.57 8.51
N ARG A 187 -11.15 6.02 8.33
CA ARG A 187 -9.89 6.69 8.60
C ARG A 187 -9.32 7.25 7.32
N ILE A 188 -8.68 8.41 7.41
CA ILE A 188 -7.92 9.00 6.31
C ILE A 188 -6.44 8.85 6.64
N PHE A 189 -5.70 8.21 5.75
CA PHE A 189 -4.27 7.99 5.84
C PHE A 189 -3.54 8.77 4.76
N LEU A 190 -2.39 9.34 5.10
CA LEU A 190 -1.59 10.19 4.20
C LEU A 190 -0.26 9.56 3.78
N GLY A 191 0.21 8.54 4.50
CA GLY A 191 1.48 7.86 4.23
C GLY A 191 1.74 6.73 5.22
N VAL A 192 2.87 6.06 5.04
CA VAL A 192 3.28 4.94 5.88
C VAL A 192 4.80 4.93 6.09
N GLY A 193 5.22 4.75 7.35
CA GLY A 193 6.59 4.36 7.69
C GLY A 193 6.66 2.91 8.15
N PHE A 194 7.82 2.27 7.96
CA PHE A 194 8.10 0.92 8.50
C PHE A 194 8.88 0.97 9.81
N SER A 195 9.20 2.18 10.27
CA SER A 195 9.70 2.50 11.61
C SER A 195 9.06 3.78 12.14
N ASN A 196 9.15 4.00 13.45
CA ASN A 196 8.70 5.24 14.07
C ASN A 196 9.48 6.46 13.54
N ASP A 197 10.77 6.31 13.26
CA ASP A 197 11.61 7.39 12.72
C ASP A 197 11.18 7.80 11.31
N GLU A 198 10.89 6.82 10.44
CA GLU A 198 10.37 7.07 9.10
C GLU A 198 9.02 7.79 9.15
N ALA A 199 8.12 7.33 10.02
CA ALA A 199 6.80 7.93 10.17
C ALA A 199 6.87 9.35 10.77
N LEU A 200 7.78 9.57 11.73
CA LEU A 200 8.03 10.90 12.29
C LEU A 200 8.59 11.86 11.23
N LYS A 201 9.51 11.38 10.38
CA LYS A 201 10.03 12.15 9.24
C LYS A 201 8.90 12.56 8.28
N LEU A 202 8.01 11.62 7.93
CA LEU A 202 6.84 11.91 7.11
C LEU A 202 5.90 12.93 7.78
N SER A 203 5.62 12.76 9.08
CA SER A 203 4.72 13.66 9.82
C SER A 203 5.25 15.10 9.87
N THR A 204 6.56 15.28 10.02
CA THR A 204 7.21 16.59 10.00
C THR A 204 7.02 17.30 8.65
N MET A 205 6.99 16.54 7.54
CA MET A 205 6.74 17.12 6.22
C MET A 205 5.29 17.58 6.05
N TYR A 206 4.33 16.91 6.69
CA TYR A 206 2.92 17.34 6.73
C TYR A 206 2.67 18.50 7.69
N GLY A 207 3.36 18.54 8.84
CA GLY A 207 3.28 19.67 9.76
C GLY A 207 3.70 21.00 9.11
N LYS A 208 4.70 20.97 8.21
CA LYS A 208 5.09 22.13 7.38
C LYS A 208 4.02 22.59 6.40
N LYS A 209 3.05 21.73 6.09
CA LYS A 209 1.88 22.02 5.25
C LYS A 209 0.63 22.32 6.09
N GLU A 210 0.78 22.52 7.40
CA GLU A 210 -0.33 22.76 8.35
C GLU A 210 -1.35 21.61 8.37
N VAL A 211 -0.88 20.38 8.13
CA VAL A 211 -1.69 19.17 8.20
C VAL A 211 -1.32 18.38 9.45
N ASP A 212 -2.26 18.31 10.39
CA ASP A 212 -2.11 17.49 11.60
C ASP A 212 -2.26 16.00 11.27
N VAL A 213 -1.28 15.22 11.73
CA VAL A 213 -1.20 13.79 11.48
C VAL A 213 -0.87 13.06 12.77
N TYR A 214 -1.61 11.99 13.04
CA TYR A 214 -1.36 11.06 14.14
C TYR A 214 -0.59 9.85 13.62
N LEU A 215 0.46 9.46 14.35
CA LEU A 215 1.19 8.23 14.09
C LEU A 215 0.43 7.07 14.73
N LYS A 216 0.06 6.08 13.93
CA LYS A 216 -0.64 4.89 14.40
C LYS A 216 0.15 3.64 14.04
N GLU A 217 0.74 3.00 15.05
CA GLU A 217 1.29 1.66 14.90
C GLU A 217 0.18 0.67 14.56
N TRP A 218 0.45 -0.17 13.56
CA TRP A 218 -0.50 -1.16 13.09
C TRP A 218 0.24 -2.42 12.62
N LYS A 219 -0.20 -3.56 13.15
CA LYS A 219 0.16 -4.88 12.65
C LYS A 219 -0.98 -5.39 11.77
N VAL A 220 -0.72 -5.55 10.48
CA VAL A 220 -1.65 -6.15 9.51
C VAL A 220 -1.25 -7.61 9.30
N GLY A 221 -2.14 -8.54 9.61
CA GLY A 221 -1.87 -9.98 9.53
C GLY A 221 -1.06 -10.51 10.72
N GLY A 222 -0.50 -11.71 10.58
CA GLY A 222 0.12 -12.45 11.69
C GLY A 222 -0.87 -13.14 12.61
N GLU A 223 -2.14 -13.15 12.22
CA GLU A 223 -3.21 -13.90 12.87
C GLU A 223 -3.08 -15.38 12.51
N VAL A 224 -3.32 -16.25 13.49
CA VAL A 224 -3.39 -17.69 13.28
C VAL A 224 -4.84 -18.04 12.97
N PHE A 225 -5.06 -18.66 11.84
CA PHE A 225 -6.34 -19.19 11.40
C PHE A 225 -6.33 -20.69 11.69
N SER A 226 -7.31 -21.15 12.44
CA SER A 226 -7.56 -22.57 12.68
C SER A 226 -8.75 -22.98 11.83
N GLU A 227 -8.49 -23.74 10.78
CA GLU A 227 -9.55 -24.23 9.89
C GLU A 227 -9.40 -25.75 9.79
N PRO A 228 -10.45 -26.54 10.10
CA PRO A 228 -10.40 -27.99 10.02
C PRO A 228 -9.98 -28.53 8.65
N GLN A 229 -10.09 -27.70 7.59
CA GLN A 229 -9.67 -27.99 6.22
C GLN A 229 -9.06 -26.77 5.53
N ALA A 230 -8.12 -26.09 6.18
CA ALA A 230 -7.36 -25.01 5.54
C ALA A 230 -6.85 -25.45 4.17
N LYS A 231 -7.40 -24.85 3.09
CA LYS A 231 -7.06 -25.27 1.73
C LYS A 231 -5.54 -25.11 1.52
N LYS A 232 -4.86 -26.15 1.04
CA LYS A 232 -3.40 -26.17 0.85
C LYS A 232 -2.84 -24.93 0.13
N TRP A 233 -3.57 -24.38 -0.86
CA TRP A 233 -3.16 -23.18 -1.59
C TRP A 233 -3.08 -21.92 -0.70
N ILE A 234 -3.82 -21.86 0.41
CA ILE A 234 -3.73 -20.76 1.38
C ILE A 234 -2.37 -20.80 2.07
N GLN A 235 -2.00 -21.98 2.57
CA GLN A 235 -0.76 -22.20 3.33
C GLN A 235 0.51 -22.01 2.49
N THR A 236 0.44 -22.29 1.19
CA THR A 236 1.58 -22.22 0.27
C THR A 236 1.53 -20.99 -0.62
N GLU A 237 0.58 -20.95 -1.54
CA GLU A 237 0.53 -19.96 -2.63
C GLU A 237 0.16 -18.56 -2.11
N LEU A 238 -0.91 -18.44 -1.30
CA LEU A 238 -1.34 -17.16 -0.76
C LEU A 238 -0.30 -16.58 0.22
N VAL A 239 0.15 -17.39 1.19
CA VAL A 239 1.19 -16.94 2.14
C VAL A 239 2.46 -16.51 1.42
N SER A 240 2.88 -17.23 0.38
CA SER A 240 4.05 -16.86 -0.44
C SER A 240 3.83 -15.54 -1.19
N ALA A 241 2.69 -15.39 -1.86
CA ALA A 241 2.36 -14.14 -2.57
C ALA A 241 2.29 -12.94 -1.62
N LEU A 242 1.70 -13.10 -0.43
CA LEU A 242 1.64 -12.04 0.57
C LEU A 242 3.02 -11.68 1.13
N LYS A 243 3.90 -12.67 1.33
CA LYS A 243 5.29 -12.40 1.75
C LYS A 243 6.03 -11.56 0.70
N ALA A 244 5.93 -11.95 -0.58
CA ALA A 244 6.56 -11.23 -1.68
C ALA A 244 6.02 -9.79 -1.81
N GLY A 245 4.69 -9.62 -1.77
CA GLY A 245 4.07 -8.30 -1.81
C GLY A 245 4.50 -7.41 -0.63
N ASN A 246 4.55 -7.97 0.58
CA ASN A 246 5.00 -7.25 1.77
C ASN A 246 6.47 -6.84 1.70
N GLN A 247 7.33 -7.63 1.03
CA GLN A 247 8.73 -7.28 0.80
C GLN A 247 8.85 -6.10 -0.17
N LEU A 248 8.14 -6.13 -1.31
CA LEU A 248 8.09 -5.02 -2.27
C LEU A 248 7.62 -3.73 -1.61
N VAL A 249 6.56 -3.81 -0.80
CA VAL A 249 6.01 -2.66 -0.07
C VAL A 249 7.02 -2.06 0.91
N LYS A 250 7.76 -2.89 1.64
CA LYS A 250 8.83 -2.43 2.54
C LYS A 250 9.98 -1.77 1.78
N GLN A 251 10.44 -2.39 0.69
CA GLN A 251 11.53 -1.84 -0.13
C GLN A 251 11.15 -0.46 -0.70
N LEU A 252 10.00 -0.36 -1.35
CA LEU A 252 9.50 0.90 -1.93
C LEU A 252 9.23 1.95 -0.86
N GLY A 253 8.71 1.53 0.29
CA GLY A 253 8.52 2.37 1.47
C GLY A 253 9.80 3.01 1.96
N ASN A 254 10.79 2.18 2.27
CA ASN A 254 12.07 2.64 2.79
C ASN A 254 12.75 3.59 1.80
N ILE A 255 12.82 3.21 0.52
CA ILE A 255 13.47 4.03 -0.52
C ILE A 255 12.73 5.36 -0.69
N SER A 256 11.39 5.34 -0.76
CA SER A 256 10.63 6.59 -0.93
C SER A 256 10.81 7.55 0.25
N VAL A 257 10.71 7.07 1.50
CA VAL A 257 10.94 7.92 2.69
C VAL A 257 12.37 8.43 2.74
N GLN A 258 13.37 7.60 2.41
CA GLN A 258 14.78 8.03 2.37
C GLN A 258 15.00 9.18 1.39
N LYS A 259 14.37 9.12 0.21
CA LYS A 259 14.50 10.15 -0.83
C LYS A 259 13.64 11.39 -0.59
N MET A 260 12.64 11.33 0.29
CA MET A 260 11.85 12.50 0.66
C MET A 260 12.67 13.48 1.51
N LYS A 261 12.72 14.74 1.08
CA LYS A 261 13.36 15.85 1.79
C LYS A 261 12.84 17.20 1.27
N PRO A 262 12.95 18.29 2.06
CA PRO A 262 12.39 19.59 1.68
C PRO A 262 12.87 20.11 0.32
N HIS A 263 14.13 19.85 -0.03
CA HIS A 263 14.73 20.27 -1.29
C HIS A 263 15.47 19.09 -1.92
N LEU A 264 14.99 18.65 -3.08
CA LEU A 264 15.68 17.68 -3.93
C LEU A 264 16.78 18.40 -4.71
N LYS A 265 17.95 17.78 -4.77
CA LYS A 265 19.10 18.18 -5.59
C LYS A 265 19.09 17.36 -6.87
N GLN A 266 19.72 17.88 -7.92
CA GLN A 266 19.82 17.20 -9.21
C GLN A 266 20.59 15.87 -9.13
N GLU A 267 21.48 15.72 -8.16
CA GLU A 267 22.23 14.48 -7.88
C GLU A 267 21.40 13.42 -7.15
N ASP A 268 20.21 13.76 -6.66
CA ASP A 268 19.36 12.78 -6.00
C ASP A 268 18.76 11.85 -7.03
N VAL A 269 19.20 10.60 -6.98
CA VAL A 269 18.66 9.54 -7.82
C VAL A 269 17.73 8.66 -6.99
N PHE A 270 16.57 8.35 -7.56
CA PHE A 270 15.71 7.27 -7.11
C PHE A 270 16.08 6.02 -7.92
N ALA A 271 16.65 5.02 -7.26
CA ALA A 271 17.08 3.79 -7.92
C ALA A 271 16.06 2.69 -7.63
N LEU A 272 15.28 2.34 -8.66
CA LEU A 272 14.50 1.11 -8.65
C LEU A 272 15.37 0.07 -9.38
N ASN A 273 15.83 -0.98 -8.69
CA ASN A 273 16.62 -1.99 -9.39
C ASN A 273 15.71 -2.80 -10.34
N THR A 274 16.29 -3.31 -11.44
CA THR A 274 15.57 -4.17 -12.41
C THR A 274 14.92 -5.37 -11.72
N GLU A 275 15.54 -5.86 -10.65
CA GLU A 275 15.04 -6.96 -9.82
C GLU A 275 13.68 -6.63 -9.18
N THR A 276 13.47 -5.42 -8.64
CA THR A 276 12.18 -5.00 -8.06
C THR A 276 11.04 -5.13 -9.08
N PHE A 277 11.30 -4.76 -10.34
CA PHE A 277 10.28 -4.87 -11.39
C PHE A 277 9.98 -6.33 -11.74
N ALA A 278 11.00 -7.18 -11.84
CA ALA A 278 10.82 -8.62 -12.07
C ALA A 278 10.09 -9.30 -10.90
N GLU A 279 10.42 -8.94 -9.66
CA GLU A 279 9.72 -9.41 -8.44
C GLU A 279 8.26 -8.98 -8.45
N TYR A 280 7.97 -7.73 -8.81
CA TYR A 280 6.60 -7.23 -8.97
C TYR A 280 5.81 -7.99 -10.03
N GLN A 281 6.37 -8.21 -11.23
CA GLN A 281 5.70 -8.96 -12.30
C GLN A 281 5.39 -10.41 -11.88
N LYS A 282 6.36 -11.07 -11.23
CA LYS A 282 6.17 -12.40 -10.66
C LYS A 282 5.06 -12.40 -9.62
N TRP A 283 5.05 -11.41 -8.73
CA TRP A 283 4.04 -11.26 -7.69
C TRP A 283 2.64 -11.05 -8.28
N VAL A 284 2.46 -10.17 -9.26
CA VAL A 284 1.15 -9.98 -9.93
C VAL A 284 0.65 -11.28 -10.53
N THR A 285 1.53 -12.04 -11.20
CA THR A 285 1.18 -13.34 -11.79
C THR A 285 0.72 -14.33 -10.71
N GLN A 286 1.41 -14.39 -9.58
CA GLN A 286 1.01 -15.23 -8.44
C GLN A 286 -0.37 -14.84 -7.90
N VAL A 287 -0.63 -13.54 -7.73
CA VAL A 287 -1.93 -13.05 -7.22
C VAL A 287 -3.06 -13.34 -8.21
N GLN A 288 -2.85 -13.18 -9.51
CA GLN A 288 -3.84 -13.49 -10.54
C GLN A 288 -4.24 -14.99 -10.54
N LEU A 289 -3.28 -15.90 -10.34
CA LEU A 289 -3.57 -17.33 -10.21
C LEU A 289 -4.44 -17.64 -8.97
N LEU A 290 -4.32 -16.83 -7.91
CA LEU A 290 -5.12 -16.96 -6.70
C LEU A 290 -6.56 -16.44 -6.87
N GLU A 291 -6.83 -15.54 -7.82
CA GLU A 291 -8.17 -14.98 -8.01
C GLU A 291 -9.21 -16.08 -8.23
N SER A 292 -8.90 -17.10 -9.03
CA SER A 292 -9.82 -18.23 -9.27
C SER A 292 -10.16 -19.04 -8.00
N LYS A 293 -9.34 -18.94 -6.95
CA LYS A 293 -9.43 -19.75 -5.72
C LYS A 293 -10.05 -19.01 -4.54
N VAL A 294 -10.15 -17.68 -4.61
CA VAL A 294 -10.66 -16.83 -3.52
C VAL A 294 -12.12 -16.41 -3.72
N PRO A 295 -12.88 -16.14 -2.64
CA PRO A 295 -14.21 -15.55 -2.72
C PRO A 295 -14.23 -14.19 -3.43
N PRO A 296 -15.36 -13.75 -4.04
CA PRO A 296 -15.45 -12.48 -4.75
C PRO A 296 -14.98 -11.25 -3.94
N ALA A 297 -15.35 -11.16 -2.67
CA ALA A 297 -14.91 -10.05 -1.80
C ALA A 297 -13.39 -10.05 -1.56
N ALA A 298 -12.73 -11.22 -1.61
CA ALA A 298 -11.28 -11.33 -1.47
C ALA A 298 -10.57 -11.00 -2.79
N LYS A 299 -11.20 -11.26 -3.95
CA LYS A 299 -10.71 -10.77 -5.25
C LYS A 299 -10.61 -9.25 -5.28
N GLU A 300 -11.63 -8.56 -4.79
CA GLU A 300 -11.62 -7.10 -4.72
C GLU A 300 -10.46 -6.58 -3.84
N ALA A 301 -10.23 -7.23 -2.69
CA ALA A 301 -9.12 -6.89 -1.82
C ALA A 301 -7.75 -7.10 -2.49
N LEU A 302 -7.57 -8.24 -3.17
CA LEU A 302 -6.35 -8.52 -3.95
C LEU A 302 -6.15 -7.53 -5.11
N SER A 303 -7.22 -7.16 -5.79
CA SER A 303 -7.19 -6.14 -6.85
C SER A 303 -6.74 -4.77 -6.32
N GLU A 304 -7.21 -4.36 -5.14
CA GLU A 304 -6.75 -3.12 -4.50
C GLU A 304 -5.28 -3.20 -4.09
N MET A 305 -4.81 -4.36 -3.63
CA MET A 305 -3.39 -4.59 -3.38
C MET A 305 -2.55 -4.44 -4.65
N ILE A 306 -2.98 -5.04 -5.76
CA ILE A 306 -2.31 -4.91 -7.06
C ILE A 306 -2.28 -3.44 -7.48
N ARG A 307 -3.43 -2.74 -7.46
CA ARG A 307 -3.50 -1.31 -7.83
C ARG A 307 -2.58 -0.43 -6.99
N GLY A 308 -2.50 -0.69 -5.68
CA GLY A 308 -1.61 0.03 -4.78
C GLY A 308 -0.14 -0.16 -5.13
N LEU A 309 0.30 -1.40 -5.34
CA LEU A 309 1.68 -1.69 -5.73
C LEU A 309 2.00 -1.23 -7.15
N ASP A 310 1.07 -1.37 -8.09
CA ASP A 310 1.21 -0.88 -9.46
C ASP A 310 1.45 0.63 -9.50
N GLN A 311 0.63 1.40 -8.77
CA GLN A 311 0.83 2.84 -8.61
C GLN A 311 2.22 3.14 -8.04
N ALA A 312 2.66 2.40 -7.03
CA ALA A 312 3.96 2.62 -6.40
C ALA A 312 5.13 2.29 -7.34
N ILE A 313 5.05 1.20 -8.09
CA ILE A 313 6.07 0.78 -9.07
C ILE A 313 6.14 1.79 -10.23
N GLN A 314 4.99 2.20 -10.79
CA GLN A 314 4.95 3.18 -11.87
C GLN A 314 5.49 4.54 -11.44
N SER A 315 5.11 4.99 -10.23
CA SER A 315 5.62 6.24 -9.66
C SER A 315 7.13 6.15 -9.38
N GLY A 316 7.61 4.99 -8.94
CA GLY A 316 9.04 4.71 -8.76
C GLY A 316 9.83 4.74 -10.06
N GLY A 317 9.34 4.09 -11.12
CA GLY A 317 9.99 4.12 -12.44
C GLY A 317 9.94 5.51 -13.10
N ALA A 318 8.91 6.31 -12.81
CA ALA A 318 8.88 7.71 -13.21
C ALA A 318 9.86 8.57 -12.37
N ALA A 319 10.00 8.29 -11.07
CA ALA A 319 10.93 8.97 -10.18
C ALA A 319 12.40 8.70 -10.52
N GLU A 320 12.71 7.52 -11.06
CA GLU A 320 14.04 7.19 -11.58
C GLU A 320 14.44 8.09 -12.76
N LYS A 321 13.48 8.45 -13.63
CA LYS A 321 13.72 9.33 -14.78
C LYS A 321 13.71 10.81 -14.40
N ASN A 322 12.80 11.21 -13.53
CA ASN A 322 12.64 12.60 -13.10
C ASN A 322 12.15 12.65 -11.65
N LEU A 323 13.10 12.68 -10.71
CA LEU A 323 12.78 12.66 -9.29
C LEU A 323 12.02 13.92 -8.87
N SER A 324 10.84 13.75 -8.29
CA SER A 324 10.04 14.83 -7.72
C SER A 324 9.38 14.42 -6.41
N GLN A 325 9.09 15.40 -5.54
CA GLN A 325 8.35 15.14 -4.30
C GLN A 325 6.97 14.54 -4.58
N ALA A 326 6.30 14.99 -5.65
CA ALA A 326 4.98 14.47 -6.03
C ALA A 326 5.02 12.95 -6.29
N LEU A 327 6.01 12.47 -7.04
CA LEU A 327 6.18 11.05 -7.34
C LEU A 327 6.45 10.24 -6.07
N LEU A 328 7.28 10.74 -5.16
CA LEU A 328 7.51 10.07 -3.87
C LEU A 328 6.22 9.96 -3.04
N TRP A 329 5.38 11.01 -3.04
CA TRP A 329 4.08 10.96 -2.36
C TRP A 329 3.10 10.01 -3.06
N GLN A 330 3.15 9.87 -4.38
CA GLN A 330 2.34 8.90 -5.11
C GLN A 330 2.77 7.45 -4.80
N ILE A 331 4.06 7.20 -4.60
CA ILE A 331 4.55 5.92 -4.08
C ILE A 331 3.89 5.65 -2.72
N GLN A 332 3.97 6.60 -1.78
CA GLN A 332 3.37 6.46 -0.45
C GLN A 332 1.87 6.20 -0.48
N GLU A 333 1.11 6.88 -1.35
CA GLU A 333 -0.33 6.62 -1.52
C GLU A 333 -0.58 5.18 -2.00
N GLY A 334 0.21 4.70 -2.96
CA GLY A 334 0.14 3.31 -3.44
C GLY A 334 0.40 2.28 -2.34
N LEU A 335 1.41 2.52 -1.49
CA LEU A 335 1.72 1.65 -0.36
C LEU A 335 0.59 1.63 0.68
N VAL A 336 0.01 2.79 0.99
CA VAL A 336 -1.15 2.88 1.89
C VAL A 336 -2.34 2.10 1.32
N ARG A 337 -2.60 2.19 0.01
CA ARG A 337 -3.67 1.41 -0.67
C ARG A 337 -3.43 -0.09 -0.55
N TYR A 338 -2.20 -0.55 -0.77
CA TYR A 338 -1.85 -1.95 -0.57
C TYR A 338 -2.16 -2.42 0.84
N ILE A 339 -1.75 -1.66 1.87
CA ILE A 339 -1.93 -2.03 3.27
C ILE A 339 -3.42 -2.11 3.64
N ILE A 340 -4.24 -1.17 3.16
CA ILE A 340 -5.69 -1.19 3.36
C ILE A 340 -6.32 -2.39 2.63
N GLY A 341 -5.86 -2.69 1.41
CA GLY A 341 -6.28 -3.89 0.67
C GLY A 341 -5.92 -5.17 1.42
N TYR A 342 -4.74 -5.23 2.04
CA TYR A 342 -4.32 -6.38 2.81
C TYR A 342 -5.14 -6.56 4.11
N ASP A 343 -5.42 -5.47 4.83
CA ASP A 343 -6.36 -5.50 5.98
C ASP A 343 -7.74 -6.01 5.56
N ARG A 344 -8.24 -5.53 4.41
CA ARG A 344 -9.51 -5.98 3.85
C ARG A 344 -9.48 -7.48 3.54
N LEU A 345 -8.41 -7.97 2.92
CA LEU A 345 -8.25 -9.39 2.60
C LEU A 345 -8.34 -10.25 3.86
N ILE A 346 -7.60 -9.88 4.91
CA ILE A 346 -7.62 -10.59 6.21
C ILE A 346 -9.03 -10.63 6.78
N HIS A 347 -9.70 -9.49 6.80
CA HIS A 347 -11.06 -9.40 7.31
C HIS A 347 -12.04 -10.25 6.50
N VAL A 348 -11.94 -10.24 5.18
CA VAL A 348 -12.78 -11.04 4.30
C VAL A 348 -12.49 -12.52 4.51
N LEU A 349 -11.23 -12.95 4.61
CA LEU A 349 -10.90 -14.35 4.86
C LEU A 349 -11.44 -14.82 6.22
N LYS A 350 -11.41 -13.95 7.23
CA LYS A 350 -11.99 -14.22 8.55
C LYS A 350 -13.53 -14.28 8.52
N SER A 351 -14.18 -13.40 7.77
CA SER A 351 -15.65 -13.31 7.72
C SER A 351 -16.29 -14.28 6.75
N SER A 352 -15.61 -14.61 5.66
CA SER A 352 -16.14 -15.46 4.60
C SER A 352 -16.24 -16.92 5.02
N GLY A 353 -15.66 -17.28 6.17
CA GLY A 353 -15.61 -18.66 6.61
C GLY A 353 -15.27 -19.56 5.45
N ILE A 354 -14.04 -19.45 4.91
CA ILE A 354 -13.47 -20.66 4.35
C ILE A 354 -13.47 -21.60 5.59
N GLN A 355 -14.47 -22.48 5.54
CA GLN A 355 -14.99 -23.46 6.49
C GLN A 355 -15.17 -24.72 5.66
#